data_AF-A0A969ETF3-F1
#
_entry.id   AF-A0A969ETF3-F1
#
_cell.length_a   1.000
_cell.length_b   1.000
_cell.length_c   1.000
_cell.angle_alpha   90.00
_cell.angle_beta   90.00
_cell.angle_gamma   90.00
#
_symmetry.space_group_name_H-M   'P 1'
#
loop_
_entity.id
_entity.type
_entity.pdbx_description
1 polymer ?
#
loop_
_entity_poly.entity_id
_entity_poly.type
_entity_poly.pdbx_seq_one_letter_code
_entity_poly.pdbx_strand_id
1 'polypeptide(L)'
;MNDIPLGVLFAILVILIGLSAFFSSSETGLMALNRYRLRHQAKKGQSAAQRVSKLLARPDRLIGLILLGNNFVNILASSIATVIAIRLLDDAGIPIAALVLTLVLLIFGEVAPKTLAALHPERIAYPASLILAPLLKLFYPLVWAVNGIANTLLKLFGVTNADPAQQ
;
A
#
# COMPACT_ATOMS: atom_id res chain seq x y z
N MET A 1 -30.16 -17.90 -5.52
CA MET A 1 -29.17 -16.96 -4.94
C MET A 1 -28.76 -16.03 -6.06
N ASN A 2 -28.86 -14.71 -5.89
CA ASN A 2 -28.45 -13.76 -6.93
C ASN A 2 -26.93 -13.78 -7.05
N ASP A 3 -26.42 -14.59 -7.97
CA ASP A 3 -24.99 -14.65 -8.24
C ASP A 3 -24.51 -13.32 -8.81
N ILE A 4 -23.47 -12.75 -8.20
CA ILE A 4 -22.81 -11.56 -8.71
C ILE A 4 -22.33 -11.86 -10.13
N PRO A 5 -22.65 -11.05 -11.15
CA PRO A 5 -22.21 -11.31 -12.53
C PRO A 5 -20.68 -11.38 -12.63
N LEU A 6 -20.16 -12.28 -13.47
CA LEU A 6 -18.71 -12.42 -13.70
C LEU A 6 -18.07 -11.08 -14.09
N GLY A 7 -18.73 -10.26 -14.90
CA GLY A 7 -18.24 -8.94 -15.29
C GLY A 7 -18.02 -7.99 -14.09
N VAL A 8 -18.87 -8.08 -13.07
CA VAL A 8 -18.71 -7.30 -11.83
C VAL A 8 -17.52 -7.80 -11.03
N LEU A 9 -17.31 -9.12 -10.95
CA LEU A 9 -16.14 -9.69 -10.27
C LEU A 9 -14.83 -9.26 -10.95
N PHE A 10 -14.77 -9.29 -12.28
CA PHE A 10 -13.61 -8.78 -13.03
C PHE A 10 -13.41 -7.27 -12.83
N ALA A 11 -14.47 -6.47 -12.81
CA ALA A 11 -14.37 -5.05 -12.54
C ALA A 11 -13.81 -4.77 -11.14
N ILE A 12 -14.29 -5.50 -10.12
CA ILE A 12 -13.75 -5.44 -8.75
C ILE A 12 -12.27 -5.83 -8.76
N LEU A 13 -11.89 -6.90 -9.45
CA LEU A 13 -10.50 -7.36 -9.53
C LEU A 13 -9.58 -6.29 -10.12
N VAL A 14 -9.99 -5.63 -11.21
CA VAL A 14 -9.23 -4.54 -11.83
C VAL A 14 -9.07 -3.36 -10.87
N ILE A 15 -10.13 -2.99 -10.14
CA ILE A 15 -10.06 -1.93 -9.12
C ILE A 15 -9.08 -2.32 -8.00
N LEU A 16 -9.12 -3.56 -7.53
CA LEU A 16 -8.21 -4.05 -6.49
C LEU A 16 -6.76 -4.03 -6.98
N ILE A 17 -6.46 -4.45 -8.21
CA ILE A 17 -5.11 -4.35 -8.78
C ILE A 17 -4.66 -2.88 -8.83
N GLY A 18 -5.55 -1.96 -9.23
CA GLY A 18 -5.27 -0.53 -9.22
C GLY A 18 -4.98 0.04 -7.82
N LEU A 19 -5.72 -0.41 -6.80
CA LEU A 19 -5.46 -0.04 -5.41
C LEU A 19 -4.13 -0.60 -4.89
N SER A 20 -3.78 -1.83 -5.26
CA SER A 20 -2.48 -2.45 -4.97
C SER A 20 -1.34 -1.63 -5.57
N ALA A 21 -1.47 -1.26 -6.85
CA ALA A 21 -0.55 -0.38 -7.56
C ALA A 21 -0.41 0.99 -6.87
N PHE A 22 -1.52 1.57 -6.41
CA PHE A 22 -1.52 2.83 -5.67
C PHE A 22 -0.71 2.73 -4.37
N PHE A 23 -0.95 1.70 -3.54
CA PHE A 23 -0.23 1.53 -2.28
C PHE A 23 1.27 1.28 -2.53
N SER A 24 1.62 0.35 -3.42
CA SER A 24 3.02 0.03 -3.76
C SER A 24 3.79 1.23 -4.34
N SER A 25 3.20 1.96 -5.29
CA SER A 25 3.82 3.15 -5.86
C SER A 25 3.94 4.29 -4.84
N SER A 26 2.95 4.46 -3.96
CA SER A 26 3.01 5.48 -2.92
C SER A 26 4.14 5.25 -1.93
N GLU A 27 4.36 4.00 -1.49
CA GLU A 27 5.48 3.62 -0.63
C GLU A 27 6.81 4.04 -1.27
N THR A 28 7.07 3.56 -2.49
CA THR A 28 8.33 3.80 -3.17
C THR A 28 8.51 5.28 -3.51
N GLY A 29 7.45 5.94 -3.97
CA GLY A 29 7.48 7.36 -4.29
C GLY A 29 7.77 8.22 -3.08
N LEU A 30 7.18 7.92 -1.92
CA LEU A 30 7.42 8.65 -0.67
C LEU A 30 8.85 8.45 -0.15
N MET A 31 9.40 7.22 -0.26
CA MET A 31 10.75 6.91 0.21
C MET A 31 11.86 7.41 -0.73
N ALA A 32 11.57 7.52 -2.04
CA ALA A 32 12.52 8.02 -3.04
C ALA A 32 12.61 9.57 -3.08
N LEU A 33 11.79 10.30 -2.32
CA LEU A 33 11.84 11.76 -2.29
C LEU A 33 13.14 12.30 -1.69
N ASN A 34 13.71 13.32 -2.34
CA ASN A 34 14.82 14.09 -1.78
C ASN A 34 14.32 14.95 -0.59
N ARG A 35 14.77 14.58 0.63
CA ARG A 35 14.37 15.23 1.89
C ARG A 35 14.71 16.73 1.94
N TYR A 36 15.84 17.14 1.38
CA TYR A 36 16.25 18.55 1.36
C TYR A 36 15.30 19.38 0.49
N ARG A 37 15.07 18.91 -0.75
CA ARG A 37 14.17 19.57 -1.70
C ARG A 37 12.73 19.65 -1.17
N LEU A 38 12.24 18.57 -0.56
CA LEU A 38 10.93 18.51 0.08
C LEU A 38 10.79 19.56 1.20
N ARG A 39 11.76 19.64 2.12
CA ARG A 39 11.75 20.62 3.21
C ARG A 39 11.78 22.06 2.68
N HIS A 40 12.58 22.31 1.65
CA HIS A 40 12.65 23.62 1.01
C HIS A 40 11.31 24.02 0.35
N GLN A 41 10.68 23.12 -0.40
CA GLN A 41 9.35 23.34 -0.99
C GLN A 41 8.26 23.56 0.08
N ALA A 42 8.31 22.81 1.19
CA ALA A 42 7.37 22.97 2.30
C ALA A 42 7.51 24.34 2.98
N LYS A 43 8.75 24.83 3.17
CA LYS A 43 9.03 26.19 3.69
C LYS A 43 8.55 27.30 2.75
N LYS A 44 8.57 27.05 1.44
CA LYS A 44 8.02 27.96 0.41
C LYS A 44 6.49 27.98 0.34
N GLY A 45 5.79 27.27 1.24
CA GLY A 45 4.33 27.30 1.33
C GLY A 45 3.60 26.28 0.46
N GLN A 46 4.31 25.36 -0.22
CA GLN A 46 3.64 24.36 -1.05
C GLN A 46 2.91 23.32 -0.18
N SER A 47 1.58 23.33 -0.26
CA SER A 47 0.71 22.50 0.58
C SER A 47 0.98 20.99 0.45
N ALA A 48 1.23 20.50 -0.78
CA ALA A 48 1.56 19.10 -1.02
C ALA A 48 2.88 18.68 -0.34
N ALA A 49 3.92 19.50 -0.45
CA ALA A 49 5.19 19.26 0.21
C ALA A 49 5.06 19.27 1.73
N GLN A 50 4.24 20.15 2.30
CA GLN A 50 3.95 20.17 3.73
C GLN A 50 3.22 18.90 4.20
N ARG A 51 2.21 18.42 3.46
CA ARG A 51 1.52 17.16 3.78
C ARG A 51 2.48 15.98 3.77
N VAL A 52 3.25 15.83 2.70
CA VAL A 52 4.22 14.75 2.56
C VAL A 52 5.29 14.82 3.64
N SER A 53 5.79 16.02 3.97
CA SER A 53 6.73 16.20 5.08
C SER A 53 6.14 15.78 6.43
N LYS A 54 4.84 16.00 6.67
CA LYS A 54 4.15 15.52 7.88
C LYS A 54 3.99 14.00 7.90
N LEU A 55 3.65 13.39 6.77
CA LEU A 55 3.56 11.94 6.63
C LEU A 55 4.90 11.26 6.89
N LEU A 56 5.97 11.80 6.31
CA LEU A 56 7.34 11.29 6.47
C LEU A 56 7.98 11.59 7.83
N ALA A 57 7.33 12.39 8.70
CA ALA A 57 7.82 12.65 10.05
C ALA A 57 7.68 11.42 10.98
N ARG A 58 6.78 10.49 10.65
CA ARG A 58 6.60 9.21 11.37
C ARG A 58 6.51 8.06 10.35
N PRO A 59 7.63 7.70 9.72
CA PRO A 59 7.66 6.74 8.62
C PRO A 59 7.08 5.37 9.03
N ASP A 60 7.30 4.91 10.27
CA ASP A 60 6.79 3.61 10.73
C ASP A 60 5.26 3.49 10.67
N ARG A 61 4.56 4.60 10.95
CA ARG A 61 3.08 4.66 10.89
C ARG A 61 2.60 4.67 9.44
N LEU A 62 3.31 5.42 8.60
CA LEU A 62 3.01 5.52 7.17
C LEU A 62 3.25 4.18 6.47
N ILE A 63 4.40 3.55 6.71
CA ILE A 63 4.77 2.23 6.16
C ILE A 63 3.76 1.19 6.67
N GLY A 64 3.46 1.18 7.98
CA GLY A 64 2.45 0.28 8.54
C GLY A 64 1.08 0.41 7.86
N LEU A 65 0.62 1.64 7.59
CA LEU A 65 -0.61 1.88 6.85
C LEU A 65 -0.55 1.34 5.42
N ILE A 66 0.51 1.66 4.69
CA ILE A 66 0.64 1.28 3.29
C ILE A 66 0.74 -0.24 3.13
N LEU A 67 1.53 -0.89 3.99
CA LEU A 67 1.63 -2.35 4.03
C LEU A 67 0.28 -3.00 4.37
N LEU A 68 -0.43 -2.48 5.38
CA LEU A 68 -1.76 -2.97 5.74
C LEU A 68 -2.73 -2.87 4.55
N GLY A 69 -2.78 -1.70 3.90
CA GLY A 69 -3.66 -1.47 2.75
C GLY A 69 -3.32 -2.36 1.56
N ASN A 70 -2.03 -2.46 1.21
CA ASN A 70 -1.57 -3.30 0.10
C ASN A 70 -1.89 -4.78 0.33
N ASN A 71 -1.57 -5.30 1.51
CA ASN A 71 -1.83 -6.70 1.85
C ASN A 71 -3.32 -7.01 1.88
N PHE A 72 -4.13 -6.11 2.45
CA PHE A 72 -5.58 -6.26 2.47
C PHE A 72 -6.15 -6.35 1.05
N VAL A 73 -5.77 -5.43 0.18
CA VAL A 73 -6.22 -5.41 -1.22
C VAL A 73 -5.77 -6.65 -1.99
N ASN A 74 -4.53 -7.12 -1.80
CA ASN A 74 -4.02 -8.32 -2.46
C ASN A 74 -4.74 -9.59 -2.00
N ILE A 75 -5.05 -9.71 -0.71
CA ILE A 75 -5.84 -10.84 -0.17
C ILE A 75 -7.27 -10.83 -0.73
N LEU A 76 -7.89 -9.65 -0.81
CA LEU A 76 -9.20 -9.52 -1.46
C LEU A 76 -9.15 -9.88 -2.94
N ALA A 77 -8.12 -9.42 -3.67
CA ALA A 77 -7.95 -9.75 -5.08
C ALA A 77 -7.80 -11.26 -5.29
N SER A 78 -7.03 -11.93 -4.42
CA SER A 78 -6.88 -13.40 -4.40
C SER A 78 -8.21 -14.11 -4.16
N SER A 79 -8.99 -13.62 -3.20
CA SER A 79 -10.31 -14.18 -2.90
C SER A 79 -11.27 -14.03 -4.09
N ILE A 80 -11.32 -12.85 -4.72
CA ILE A 80 -12.16 -12.60 -5.91
C ILE A 80 -11.70 -13.42 -7.10
N ALA A 81 -10.40 -13.51 -7.36
CA ALA A 81 -9.85 -14.34 -8.42
C ALA A 81 -10.17 -15.83 -8.23
N THR A 82 -10.15 -16.31 -6.98
CA THR A 82 -10.55 -17.69 -6.66
C THR A 82 -12.03 -17.93 -6.98
N VAL A 83 -12.92 -17.00 -6.62
CA VAL A 83 -14.35 -17.08 -6.98
C VAL A 83 -14.55 -17.09 -8.51
N ILE A 84 -13.82 -16.24 -9.22
CA ILE A 84 -13.84 -16.23 -10.69
C ILE A 84 -13.36 -17.58 -11.25
N ALA A 85 -12.28 -18.13 -10.70
CA ALA A 85 -11.69 -19.40 -11.15
C ALA A 85 -12.68 -20.55 -11.03
N ILE A 86 -13.30 -20.70 -9.86
CA ILE A 86 -14.28 -21.75 -9.59
C ILE A 86 -15.47 -21.63 -10.55
N ARG A 87 -15.91 -20.42 -10.87
CA ARG A 87 -17.06 -20.23 -11.79
C ARG A 87 -16.74 -20.51 -13.26
N LEU A 88 -15.47 -20.45 -13.66
CA LEU A 88 -15.06 -20.60 -15.06
C LEU A 88 -14.46 -21.98 -15.37
N LEU A 89 -13.78 -22.58 -14.40
CA LEU A 89 -12.91 -23.73 -14.58
C LEU A 89 -13.07 -24.75 -13.43
N ASP A 90 -14.09 -24.59 -12.58
CA ASP A 90 -14.30 -25.36 -11.35
C ASP A 90 -13.04 -25.38 -10.46
N ASP A 91 -12.87 -26.41 -9.64
CA ASP A 91 -11.73 -26.51 -8.71
C ASP A 91 -10.37 -26.59 -9.42
N ALA A 92 -10.35 -27.07 -10.68
CA ALA A 92 -9.14 -27.13 -11.49
C ALA A 92 -8.60 -25.73 -11.84
N GLY A 93 -9.45 -24.71 -11.82
CA GLY A 93 -9.07 -23.31 -12.09
C GLY A 93 -8.28 -22.64 -10.98
N ILE A 94 -8.39 -23.12 -9.74
CA ILE A 94 -7.80 -22.47 -8.55
C ILE A 94 -6.28 -22.29 -8.67
N PRO A 95 -5.46 -23.33 -8.95
CA PRO A 95 -4.01 -23.16 -9.08
C PRO A 95 -3.63 -22.26 -10.26
N ILE A 96 -4.39 -22.31 -11.35
CA ILE A 96 -4.17 -21.46 -12.53
C ILE A 96 -4.42 -20.00 -12.18
N ALA A 97 -5.52 -19.70 -11.49
CA ALA A 97 -5.86 -18.35 -11.07
C ALA A 97 -4.84 -17.81 -10.05
N ALA A 98 -4.36 -18.64 -9.12
CA ALA A 98 -3.30 -18.24 -8.19
C ALA A 98 -2.01 -17.85 -8.93
N LEU A 99 -1.57 -18.65 -9.91
CA LEU A 99 -0.39 -18.36 -10.73
C LEU A 99 -0.57 -17.07 -11.55
N VAL A 100 -1.69 -16.96 -12.29
CA VAL A 100 -1.99 -15.82 -13.15
C VAL A 100 -2.11 -14.55 -12.32
N LEU A 101 -2.88 -14.58 -11.23
CA LEU A 101 -3.03 -13.41 -10.36
C LEU A 101 -1.69 -13.00 -9.74
N THR A 102 -0.85 -13.95 -9.34
CA THR A 102 0.48 -13.63 -8.80
C THR A 102 1.33 -12.86 -9.81
N LEU A 103 1.37 -13.31 -11.07
CA LEU A 103 2.09 -12.60 -12.13
C LEU A 103 1.48 -11.23 -12.41
N VAL A 104 0.14 -11.14 -12.44
CA VAL A 104 -0.57 -9.88 -12.67
C VAL A 104 -0.30 -8.87 -11.55
N LEU A 105 -0.42 -9.27 -10.28
CA LEU A 105 -0.12 -8.41 -9.13
C LEU A 105 1.36 -8.04 -9.09
N LEU A 106 2.27 -8.98 -9.36
CA LEU A 106 3.70 -8.70 -9.39
C LEU A 106 4.04 -7.64 -10.45
N ILE A 107 3.49 -7.74 -11.65
CA ILE A 107 3.80 -6.80 -12.74
C ILE A 107 3.06 -5.48 -12.52
N PHE A 108 1.73 -5.52 -12.39
CA PHE A 108 0.87 -4.34 -12.44
C PHE A 108 0.58 -3.73 -11.07
N GLY A 109 0.60 -4.52 -10.01
CA GLY A 109 0.40 -4.04 -8.63
C GLY A 109 1.70 -3.66 -7.93
N GLU A 110 2.84 -4.22 -8.35
CA GLU A 110 4.09 -4.09 -7.59
C GLU A 110 5.26 -3.53 -8.40
N VAL A 111 5.85 -4.30 -9.33
CA VAL A 111 7.10 -3.94 -10.01
C VAL A 111 6.94 -2.67 -10.85
N ALA A 112 6.01 -2.64 -11.81
CA ALA A 112 5.87 -1.49 -12.70
C ALA A 112 5.47 -0.19 -11.95
N PRO A 113 4.49 -0.20 -11.01
CA PRO A 113 4.17 0.99 -10.23
C PRO A 113 5.34 1.48 -9.37
N LYS A 114 6.09 0.57 -8.73
CA LYS A 114 7.27 0.93 -7.93
C LYS A 114 8.37 1.55 -8.79
N THR A 115 8.65 0.98 -9.97
CA THR A 115 9.62 1.55 -10.92
C THR A 115 9.20 2.96 -11.35
N LEU A 116 7.93 3.17 -11.70
CA LEU A 116 7.44 4.49 -12.10
C LEU A 116 7.57 5.50 -10.94
N ALA A 117 7.27 5.08 -9.73
CA ALA A 117 7.37 5.92 -8.54
C ALA A 117 8.81 6.28 -8.17
N ALA A 118 9.76 5.36 -8.38
CA ALA A 118 11.19 5.64 -8.18
C ALA A 118 11.71 6.68 -9.19
N LEU A 119 11.24 6.62 -10.45
CA LEU A 119 11.62 7.57 -11.50
C LEU A 119 10.97 8.96 -11.33
N HIS A 120 9.74 9.01 -10.81
CA HIS A 120 8.97 10.25 -10.67
C HIS A 120 8.36 10.42 -9.26
N PRO A 121 9.17 10.49 -8.20
CA PRO A 121 8.69 10.41 -6.82
C PRO A 121 7.76 11.56 -6.43
N GLU A 122 8.06 12.79 -6.85
CA GLU A 122 7.19 13.94 -6.56
C GLU A 122 5.81 13.82 -7.22
N ARG A 123 5.76 13.29 -8.46
CA ARG A 123 4.50 13.14 -9.20
C ARG A 123 3.58 12.08 -8.60
N ILE A 124 4.14 11.10 -7.88
CA ILE A 124 3.36 10.04 -7.20
C ILE A 124 3.06 10.43 -5.76
N ALA A 125 4.09 10.81 -4.99
CA ALA A 125 3.96 11.05 -3.54
C ALA A 125 3.04 12.24 -3.21
N TYR A 126 3.06 13.31 -4.01
CA TYR A 126 2.29 14.53 -3.72
C TYR A 126 0.78 14.32 -3.86
N PRO A 127 0.26 13.73 -4.94
CA PRO A 127 -1.15 13.37 -5.01
C PRO A 127 -1.49 12.24 -4.04
N ALA A 128 -0.63 11.22 -3.87
CA ALA A 128 -0.88 10.14 -2.92
C ALA A 128 -1.08 10.66 -1.49
N SER A 129 -0.39 11.73 -1.09
CA SER A 129 -0.55 12.36 0.23
C SER A 129 -1.97 12.85 0.53
N LEU A 130 -2.78 13.16 -0.50
CA LEU A 130 -4.18 13.56 -0.32
C LEU A 130 -5.04 12.43 0.21
N ILE A 131 -4.75 11.20 -0.22
CA ILE A 131 -5.50 10.00 0.14
C ILE A 131 -4.89 9.39 1.40
N LEU A 132 -3.56 9.30 1.47
CA LEU A 132 -2.87 8.66 2.59
C LEU A 132 -3.02 9.43 3.91
N ALA A 133 -3.07 10.76 3.89
CA ALA A 133 -3.24 11.54 5.12
C ALA A 133 -4.55 11.27 5.88
N PRO A 134 -5.74 11.37 5.24
CA PRO A 134 -6.99 11.01 5.91
C PRO A 134 -7.06 9.51 6.21
N LEU A 135 -6.54 8.64 5.32
CA LEU A 135 -6.51 7.21 5.56
C LEU A 135 -5.67 6.85 6.79
N LEU A 136 -4.51 7.50 6.97
CA LEU A 136 -3.67 7.32 8.16
C LEU A 136 -4.41 7.74 9.42
N LYS A 137 -5.16 8.85 9.39
CA LYS A 137 -5.93 9.30 10.54
C LYS A 137 -7.05 8.31 10.89
N LEU A 138 -7.72 7.77 9.88
CA LEU A 138 -8.81 6.79 10.04
C LEU A 138 -8.30 5.46 10.59
N PHE A 139 -7.24 4.92 10.01
CA PHE A 139 -6.67 3.61 10.35
C PHE A 139 -5.58 3.68 11.43
N TYR A 140 -5.30 4.86 11.99
CA TYR A 140 -4.32 5.05 13.05
C TYR A 140 -4.45 4.05 14.22
N PRO A 141 -5.64 3.78 14.80
CA PRO A 141 -5.74 2.84 15.93
C PRO A 141 -5.31 1.43 15.53
N LEU A 142 -5.64 1.00 14.31
CA LEU A 142 -5.25 -0.31 13.78
C LEU A 142 -3.75 -0.38 13.51
N VAL A 143 -3.19 0.65 12.86
CA VAL A 143 -1.74 0.75 12.61
C VAL A 143 -0.96 0.76 13.92
N TRP A 144 -1.43 1.50 14.93
CA TRP A 144 -0.82 1.53 16.26
C TRP A 144 -0.85 0.16 16.94
N ALA A 145 -1.98 -0.55 16.88
CA ALA A 145 -2.10 -1.89 17.44
C ALA A 145 -1.15 -2.88 16.75
N VAL A 146 -1.12 -2.90 15.42
CA VAL A 146 -0.23 -3.78 14.64
C VAL A 146 1.24 -3.49 14.94
N ASN A 147 1.64 -2.21 14.96
CA ASN A 147 3.00 -1.82 15.31
C ASN A 147 3.34 -2.17 16.76
N GLY A 148 2.38 -2.06 17.68
CA GLY A 148 2.55 -2.48 19.08
C GLY A 148 2.83 -3.98 19.21
N ILE A 149 2.07 -4.81 18.49
CA ILE A 149 2.27 -6.26 18.44
C ILE A 149 3.63 -6.58 17.83
N ALA A 150 3.96 -6.00 16.66
CA ALA A 150 5.24 -6.22 15.99
C ALA A 150 6.43 -5.85 16.89
N ASN A 151 6.37 -4.69 17.55
CA ASN A 151 7.43 -4.25 18.47
C ASN A 151 7.54 -5.15 19.71
N THR A 152 6.42 -5.67 20.20
CA THR A 152 6.44 -6.63 21.32
C THR A 152 7.10 -7.93 20.91
N LEU A 153 6.79 -8.45 19.73
CA LEU A 153 7.47 -9.64 19.17
C LEU A 153 8.97 -9.39 19.01
N LEU A 154 9.37 -8.25 18.45
CA LEU A 154 10.79 -7.89 18.29
C LEU A 154 11.52 -7.81 19.64
N LYS A 155 10.87 -7.29 20.69
CA LYS A 155 11.43 -7.27 22.05
C LYS A 155 11.68 -8.68 22.60
N LEU A 156 10.83 -9.66 22.27
CA LEU A 156 11.06 -11.06 22.67
C LEU A 156 12.33 -11.65 22.03
N PHE A 157 12.73 -11.13 20.87
CA PHE A 157 13.99 -11.49 20.19
C PHE A 157 15.17 -10.57 20.58
N GLY A 158 15.03 -9.75 21.62
CA GLY A 158 16.09 -8.86 22.12
C GLY A 158 16.29 -7.58 21.30
N VAL A 159 15.43 -7.30 20.33
CA VAL A 159 15.50 -6.07 19.53
C VAL A 159 14.71 -4.97 20.25
N THR A 160 15.42 -4.02 20.86
CA THR A 160 14.82 -2.85 21.50
C THR A 160 14.89 -1.66 20.54
N ASN A 161 13.74 -1.16 20.09
CA ASN A 161 13.67 0.06 19.30
C ASN A 161 14.15 1.24 20.17
N ALA A 162 15.23 1.90 19.77
CA ALA A 162 15.64 3.18 20.36
C ALA A 162 14.56 4.23 20.05
N ASP A 163 14.09 4.92 21.09
CA ASP A 163 13.01 5.92 21.01
C ASP A 163 13.41 7.08 20.07
N PRO A 164 12.61 7.42 19.03
CA PRO A 164 12.88 8.55 18.14
C PRO A 164 12.87 9.93 18.84
N ALA A 165 12.57 10.00 20.14
CA ALA A 165 12.59 11.23 20.92
C ALA A 165 14.01 11.71 21.31
N GLN A 166 15.08 11.01 20.92
CA GLN A 166 16.48 11.36 21.22
C GLN A 166 17.36 11.68 20.00
N GLN A 167 16.80 12.10 18.86
CA GLN A 167 17.55 12.61 17.69
C GLN A 167 17.11 14.00 17.24
#